data_AF-A0A7C1ZT64-F1
#
_entry.id   AF-A0A7C1ZT64-F1
#
_cell.length_a   1.000
_cell.length_b   1.000
_cell.length_c   1.000
_cell.angle_alpha   90.00
_cell.angle_beta   90.00
_cell.angle_gamma   90.00
#
_symmetry.space_group_name_H-M   'P 1'
#
loop_
_entity.id
_entity.type
_entity.pdbx_description
1 polymer ?
#
loop_
_entity_poly.entity_id
_entity_poly.type
_entity_poly.pdbx_seq_one_letter_code
_entity_poly.pdbx_strand_id
1 'polypeptide(L)'
;MISETSFFTEIFEDFVGLDTQFQENEKWKSNSIIKLMQVSNGIENKNIIEDGLKIILNLCRFKECGCLLNSYERESYSTNDLLEPDREVFETILKAEIM
;
A
#
# COMPACT_ATOMS: atom_id res chain seq x y z
N MET A 1 -12.13 -13.89 -11.64
CA MET A 1 -12.14 -12.43 -11.82
C MET A 1 -11.93 -11.86 -10.42
N ILE A 2 -10.79 -11.21 -10.17
CA ILE A 2 -10.51 -10.62 -8.86
C ILE A 2 -11.34 -9.34 -8.73
N SER A 3 -11.98 -9.11 -7.58
CA SER A 3 -12.67 -7.84 -7.35
C SER A 3 -11.66 -6.71 -7.13
N GLU A 4 -12.04 -5.47 -7.42
CA GLU A 4 -11.21 -4.27 -7.17
C GLU A 4 -10.74 -4.21 -5.71
N THR A 5 -11.62 -4.51 -4.75
CA THR A 5 -11.29 -4.58 -3.32
C THR A 5 -10.26 -5.66 -3.01
N SER A 6 -10.38 -6.84 -3.62
CA SER A 6 -9.43 -7.95 -3.40
C SER A 6 -8.06 -7.62 -3.99
N PHE A 7 -8.01 -6.92 -5.12
CA PHE A 7 -6.76 -6.46 -5.72
C PHE A 7 -6.03 -5.44 -4.83
N PHE A 8 -6.75 -4.44 -4.31
CA PHE A 8 -6.14 -3.44 -3.43
C PHE A 8 -5.72 -4.00 -2.07
N THR A 9 -6.47 -4.96 -1.54
CA THR A 9 -6.10 -5.68 -0.31
C THR A 9 -4.80 -6.44 -0.50
N GLU A 10 -4.66 -7.20 -1.60
CA GLU A 10 -3.45 -7.95 -1.93
C GLU A 10 -2.23 -7.02 -2.10
N ILE A 11 -2.39 -5.90 -2.82
CA ILE A 11 -1.32 -4.91 -2.99
C ILE A 11 -0.86 -4.35 -1.64
N PHE A 12 -1.78 -4.09 -0.72
CA PHE A 12 -1.46 -3.55 0.59
C PHE A 12 -0.77 -4.59 1.49
N GLU A 13 -1.25 -5.83 1.52
CA GLU A 13 -0.61 -6.92 2.25
C GLU A 13 0.82 -7.18 1.74
N ASP A 14 0.99 -7.24 0.42
CA ASP A 14 2.29 -7.35 -0.24
C ASP A 14 3.22 -6.17 0.16
N PHE A 15 2.66 -4.97 0.37
CA PHE A 15 3.42 -3.77 0.73
C PHE A 15 3.90 -3.77 2.18
N VAL A 16 3.00 -4.13 3.12
CA VAL A 16 3.28 -4.14 4.57
C VAL A 16 4.36 -5.15 4.91
N GLY A 17 4.42 -6.29 4.20
CA GLY A 17 5.41 -7.34 4.42
C GLY A 17 6.84 -7.04 3.91
N LEU A 18 7.06 -5.92 3.21
CA LEU A 18 8.37 -5.61 2.61
C LEU A 18 9.32 -4.98 3.62
N ASP A 19 10.60 -5.31 3.53
CA ASP A 19 11.65 -4.62 4.26
C ASP A 19 11.79 -3.16 3.77
N THR A 20 12.41 -2.32 4.59
CA THR A 20 12.68 -0.89 4.32
C THR A 20 13.73 -0.65 3.23
N GLN A 21 14.23 -1.70 2.59
CA GLN A 21 15.23 -1.62 1.54
C GLN A 21 14.66 -1.00 0.26
N PHE A 22 15.35 0.01 -0.26
CA PHE A 22 14.97 0.72 -1.49
C PHE A 22 14.75 -0.22 -2.68
N GLN A 23 15.60 -1.23 -2.83
CA GLN A 23 15.51 -2.20 -3.93
C GLN A 23 14.25 -3.06 -3.85
N GLU A 24 13.80 -3.40 -2.64
CA GLU A 24 12.57 -4.16 -2.44
C GLU A 24 11.33 -3.31 -2.74
N ASN A 25 11.35 -2.03 -2.38
CA ASN A 25 10.29 -1.07 -2.70
C ASN A 25 10.11 -0.90 -4.22
N GLU A 26 11.20 -0.68 -4.97
CA GLU A 26 11.15 -0.54 -6.42
C GLU A 26 10.72 -1.83 -7.13
N LYS A 27 11.12 -3.00 -6.59
CA LYS A 27 10.68 -4.30 -7.09
C LYS A 27 9.18 -4.50 -6.87
N TRP A 28 8.68 -4.19 -5.67
CA TRP A 28 7.25 -4.28 -5.36
C TRP A 28 6.42 -3.34 -6.23
N LYS A 29 6.87 -2.08 -6.39
CA LYS A 29 6.22 -1.09 -7.25
C LYS A 29 6.06 -1.60 -8.68
N SER A 30 7.15 -2.13 -9.24
CA SER A 30 7.15 -2.68 -10.60
C SER A 30 6.17 -3.86 -10.72
N ASN A 31 6.18 -4.79 -9.77
CA ASN A 31 5.28 -5.94 -9.76
C ASN A 31 3.81 -5.53 -9.60
N SER A 32 3.53 -4.55 -8.74
CA SER A 32 2.18 -4.03 -8.48
C SER A 32 1.60 -3.34 -9.71
N ILE A 33 2.41 -2.59 -10.45
CA ILE A 33 2.00 -1.98 -11.73
C ILE A 33 1.70 -3.07 -12.77
N ILE A 34 2.52 -4.11 -12.86
CA ILE A 34 2.26 -5.23 -13.78
C ILE A 34 0.95 -5.94 -13.43
N LYS A 35 0.72 -6.23 -12.14
CA LYS A 35 -0.55 -6.82 -11.67
C LYS A 35 -1.74 -5.90 -11.99
N LEU A 36 -1.61 -4.59 -11.77
CA LEU A 36 -2.64 -3.60 -12.11
C LEU A 36 -3.02 -3.66 -13.59
N MET A 37 -2.04 -3.69 -14.48
CA MET A 37 -2.27 -3.77 -15.93
C MET A 37 -2.95 -5.09 -16.32
N GLN A 38 -2.56 -6.21 -15.70
CA GLN A 38 -3.19 -7.51 -15.95
C GLN A 38 -4.65 -7.55 -15.52
N VAL A 39 -4.95 -6.98 -14.35
CA VAL A 39 -6.29 -6.98 -13.76
C VAL A 39 -7.21 -5.95 -14.42
N SER A 40 -6.67 -4.82 -14.87
CA SER A 40 -7.43 -3.74 -15.52
C SER A 40 -8.15 -4.16 -16.79
N ASN A 41 -7.60 -5.14 -17.54
CA ASN A 41 -8.25 -5.70 -18.73
C ASN A 41 -9.55 -6.45 -18.43
N GLY A 42 -9.78 -6.82 -17.17
CA GLY A 42 -10.95 -7.54 -16.71
C GLY A 42 -11.87 -6.72 -15.81
N ILE A 43 -11.70 -5.40 -15.67
CA ILE A 43 -12.54 -4.58 -14.77
C ILE A 43 -13.26 -3.50 -15.58
N GLU A 44 -14.57 -3.33 -15.33
CA GLU A 44 -15.41 -2.34 -16.02
C GLU A 44 -15.07 -0.89 -15.65
N ASN A 45 -14.46 -0.68 -14.48
CA ASN A 45 -14.02 0.62 -14.01
C ASN A 45 -12.88 1.17 -14.89
N LYS A 46 -13.20 2.18 -15.70
CA LYS A 46 -12.24 2.83 -16.62
C LYS A 46 -11.12 3.60 -15.91
N ASN A 47 -11.30 3.94 -14.64
CA ASN A 47 -10.35 4.73 -13.86
C ASN A 47 -9.39 3.87 -13.02
N ILE A 48 -9.59 2.55 -12.99
CA ILE A 48 -8.82 1.66 -12.10
C ILE A 48 -7.30 1.75 -12.30
N ILE A 49 -6.85 1.99 -13.53
CA ILE A 49 -5.43 2.18 -13.82
C ILE A 49 -4.93 3.47 -13.16
N GLU A 50 -5.67 4.56 -13.28
CA GLU A 50 -5.27 5.84 -12.71
C GLU A 50 -5.27 5.80 -11.18
N ASP A 51 -6.35 5.27 -10.59
CA ASP A 51 -6.51 5.18 -9.14
C ASP A 51 -5.51 4.19 -8.54
N GLY A 52 -5.28 3.07 -9.21
CA GLY A 52 -4.28 2.09 -8.81
C GLY A 52 -2.85 2.64 -8.87
N LEU A 53 -2.51 3.40 -9.91
CA LEU A 53 -1.20 4.06 -10.00
C LEU A 53 -1.01 5.10 -8.89
N LYS A 54 -2.04 5.89 -8.56
CA LYS A 54 -1.99 6.85 -7.44
C LYS A 54 -1.72 6.15 -6.12
N ILE A 55 -2.42 5.06 -5.84
CA ILE A 55 -2.25 4.28 -4.61
C ILE A 55 -0.82 3.71 -4.52
N ILE A 56 -0.34 3.05 -5.57
CA ILE A 56 1.01 2.46 -5.60
C ILE A 56 2.08 3.53 -5.37
N LEU A 57 1.98 4.69 -6.05
CA LEU A 57 2.93 5.79 -5.89
C LEU A 57 2.89 6.40 -4.49
N ASN A 58 1.70 6.56 -3.91
CA ASN A 58 1.54 7.10 -2.57
C ASN A 58 2.11 6.15 -1.51
N LEU A 59 1.94 4.83 -1.66
CA LEU A 59 2.53 3.83 -0.76
C LEU A 59 4.07 3.86 -0.83
N CYS A 60 4.65 3.91 -2.04
CA CYS A 60 6.11 4.06 -2.17
C CYS A 60 6.63 5.34 -1.50
N ARG A 61 5.96 6.48 -1.70
CA ARG A 61 6.30 7.75 -1.05
C ARG A 61 6.16 7.66 0.46
N PHE A 62 5.11 7.02 0.96
CA PHE A 62 4.93 6.81 2.39
C PHE A 62 6.10 6.03 2.98
N LYS A 63 6.61 5.02 2.29
CA LYS A 63 7.80 4.28 2.73
C LYS A 63 9.08 5.11 2.69
N GLU A 64 9.25 5.93 1.65
CA GLU A 64 10.40 6.87 1.57
C GLU A 64 10.36 7.91 2.69
N CYS A 65 9.19 8.50 2.96
CA CYS A 65 8.95 9.42 4.06
C CYS A 65 9.09 8.73 5.43
N GLY A 66 8.61 7.50 5.57
CA GLY A 66 8.79 6.67 6.76
C GLY A 66 10.25 6.31 6.99
N CYS A 67 11.04 6.04 5.95
CA CYS A 67 12.49 5.86 6.07
C CYS A 67 13.21 7.16 6.45
N LEU A 68 12.76 8.31 5.93
CA LEU A 68 13.25 9.63 6.35
C LEU A 68 12.89 9.87 7.84
N LEU A 69 11.67 9.57 8.27
CA LEU A 69 11.25 9.66 9.66
C LEU A 69 12.01 8.67 10.55
N ASN A 70 12.21 7.43 10.12
CA ASN A 70 13.06 6.41 10.78
C ASN A 70 14.53 6.84 10.88
N SER A 71 15.01 7.69 9.97
CA SER A 71 16.36 8.27 10.07
C SER A 71 16.42 9.38 11.13
N TYR A 72 15.30 10.07 11.39
CA TYR A 72 15.13 10.96 12.55
C TYR A 72 14.83 10.18 13.84
N GLU A 73 14.11 9.06 13.77
CA GLU A 73 13.77 8.17 14.89
C GLU A 73 14.86 7.14 15.20
N ARG A 74 15.94 7.04 14.42
CA ARG A 74 17.13 6.27 14.83
C ARG A 74 17.78 6.82 16.10
N GLU A 75 17.41 8.04 16.51
CA GLU A 75 17.72 8.60 17.83
C GLU A 75 16.64 8.32 18.89
N SER A 76 15.52 7.68 18.55
CA SER A 76 14.39 7.41 19.45
C SER A 76 13.68 6.08 19.13
N TYR A 77 14.08 5.04 19.86
CA TYR A 77 13.43 3.75 20.18
C TYR A 77 12.40 3.08 19.24
N SER A 78 12.54 1.74 19.15
CA SER A 78 11.73 0.74 18.42
C SER A 78 10.20 0.84 18.59
N THR A 79 9.50 1.21 17.52
CA THR A 79 8.02 1.09 17.38
C THR A 79 7.67 0.40 16.06
N ASN A 80 7.69 -0.93 16.05
CA ASN A 80 7.24 -1.73 14.90
C ASN A 80 6.25 -2.83 15.34
N ASP A 81 5.15 -2.43 15.97
CA ASP A 81 3.91 -3.22 16.04
C ASP A 81 2.73 -2.25 16.12
N LEU A 82 1.81 -2.30 15.14
CA LEU A 82 0.51 -1.67 15.30
C LEU A 82 -0.26 -2.48 16.34
N LEU A 83 -0.66 -1.83 17.44
CA LEU A 83 -1.48 -2.47 18.45
C LEU A 83 -2.88 -2.71 17.86
N GLU A 84 -3.49 -3.89 18.15
CA GLU A 84 -4.84 -4.28 17.69
C GLU A 84 -5.89 -3.16 17.65
N PRO A 85 -6.02 -2.26 18.64
CA PRO A 85 -7.00 -1.17 18.59
C PRO A 85 -6.83 -0.22 17.40
N ASP A 86 -5.60 0.01 16.93
CA ASP A 86 -5.33 0.91 15.80
C ASP A 86 -5.77 0.28 14.47
N ARG A 87 -5.81 -1.07 14.41
CA ARG A 87 -6.31 -1.83 13.25
C ARG A 87 -7.82 -1.69 13.08
N GLU A 88 -8.58 -1.80 14.18
CA GLU A 88 -10.05 -1.67 14.15
C GLU A 88 -10.49 -0.24 13.77
N VAL A 89 -9.76 0.76 14.25
CA VAL A 89 -10.02 2.17 13.90
C VAL A 89 -9.77 2.41 12.41
N PHE A 90 -8.69 1.87 11.86
CA PHE A 90 -8.34 2.03 10.45
C PHE A 90 -9.38 1.37 9.52
N GLU A 91 -9.85 0.16 9.84
CA GLU A 91 -10.92 -0.51 9.08
C GLU A 91 -12.25 0.25 9.11
N THR A 92 -12.53 0.90 10.24
CA THR A 92 -13.76 1.68 10.41
C THR A 92 -13.73 2.97 9.57
N ILE A 93 -12.58 3.66 9.52
CA ILE A 93 -12.39 4.86 8.71
C ILE A 93 -12.51 4.53 7.22
N LEU A 94 -11.88 3.45 6.77
CA LEU A 94 -11.97 3.01 5.36
C LEU A 94 -13.39 2.67 4.93
N LYS A 95 -14.20 2.06 5.81
CA LYS A 95 -15.62 1.79 5.53
C LYS A 95 -16.46 3.06 5.41
N ALA A 96 -16.09 4.13 6.12
CA ALA A 96 -16.85 5.38 6.13
C ALA A 96 -16.55 6.29 4.93
N GLU A 97 -15.37 6.19 4.30
CA GLU A 97 -15.01 7.03 3.14
C GLU A 97 -15.40 6.42 1.79
N ILE A 98 -15.64 5.11 1.73
CA ILE A 98 -15.93 4.39 0.47
C ILE A 98 -17.46 4.19 0.26
N MET A 99 -18.28 4.49 1.27
CA MET A 99 -19.75 4.37 1.23
C MET A 99 -20.44 5.73 1.08
#